data_AF-A0A2S9SKN1-F1
#
_entry.id   AF-A0A2S9SKN1-F1
#
_cell.length_a   1.000
_cell.length_b   1.000
_cell.length_c   1.000
_cell.angle_alpha   90.00
_cell.angle_beta   90.00
_cell.angle_gamma   90.00
#
_symmetry.space_group_name_H-M   'P 1'
#
loop_
_entity.id
_entity.type
_entity.pdbx_description
1 polymer ?
#
loop_
_entity_poly.entity_id
_entity_poly.type
_entity_poly.pdbx_seq_one_letter_code
_entity_poly.pdbx_strand_id
1 'polypeptide(L)'
;MSKNLFNIISITPHSFSKENLQNRNFEKITNFLSNLTTNGTIVFFSDDWKDLLIENIKELEQEDFDDIKSLLNTLFSRNRMILNKQASFSSENEEELMRKTNELHKIKNFDLLIGINEYPNFIKIEELKREVLRYEGAIVDKQTRDNLKNIFINILHYAEIVKIIDPYFNFEPVAGDKIRYMDTIHIICENTSVRHNNNLPAIIEIHTSVKSILNNDKIIDWKFVQNWESIINDLEKKYNHKIEVNIWEEDKSKDEWHERYIITDQCALSIGKGTDISDFTDSTWSLLNWDDIDKTASKYIENRNIYKLIAKVNSSGLKKINKSNNYDEYKTEEEIAEKKANVKNFKKVSIPQKKS
;
A
#
# COMPACT_ATOMS: atom_id res chain seq x y z
N MET A 1 22.47 6.42 -4.36
CA MET A 1 21.28 5.62 -4.70
C MET A 1 20.19 6.00 -3.73
N SER A 2 18.97 6.26 -4.20
CA SER A 2 17.83 6.40 -3.29
C SER A 2 17.69 5.10 -2.49
N LYS A 3 17.46 5.21 -1.18
CA LYS A 3 17.20 4.03 -0.35
C LYS A 3 15.75 3.60 -0.61
N ASN A 4 15.59 2.53 -1.36
CA ASN A 4 14.27 1.96 -1.62
C ASN A 4 13.83 1.16 -0.40
N LEU A 5 12.63 1.44 0.12
CA LEU A 5 12.07 0.69 1.24
C LEU A 5 11.74 -0.75 0.85
N PHE A 6 11.33 -0.94 -0.41
CA PHE A 6 10.96 -2.23 -0.99
C PHE A 6 11.66 -2.38 -2.34
N ASN A 7 12.09 -3.59 -2.68
CA ASN A 7 12.92 -3.86 -3.85
C ASN A 7 12.22 -4.79 -4.84
N ILE A 8 12.39 -4.52 -6.14
CA ILE A 8 11.92 -5.34 -7.25
C ILE A 8 13.15 -5.91 -7.94
N ILE A 9 13.31 -7.23 -7.91
CA ILE A 9 14.48 -7.89 -8.48
C ILE A 9 14.07 -8.95 -9.51
N SER A 10 15.03 -9.35 -10.34
CA SER A 10 14.92 -10.57 -11.15
C SER A 10 16.19 -11.41 -11.01
N ILE A 11 16.03 -12.72 -10.97
CA ILE A 11 17.12 -13.69 -10.88
C ILE A 11 16.82 -14.87 -11.80
N THR A 12 17.83 -15.35 -12.51
CA THR A 12 17.70 -16.54 -13.37
C THR A 12 17.58 -17.80 -12.51
N PRO A 13 16.80 -18.81 -12.94
CA PRO A 13 16.68 -20.05 -12.16
C PRO A 13 18.01 -20.83 -12.16
N HIS A 14 18.86 -20.68 -13.19
CA HIS A 14 20.21 -21.27 -13.27
C HIS A 14 21.14 -20.81 -12.15
N SER A 15 20.87 -19.63 -11.57
CA SER A 15 21.58 -19.15 -10.39
C SER A 15 21.49 -20.11 -9.20
N PHE A 16 20.52 -21.03 -9.21
CA PHE A 16 20.28 -21.97 -8.12
C PHE A 16 20.83 -23.38 -8.38
N SER A 17 21.54 -23.61 -9.49
CA SER A 17 22.17 -24.90 -9.77
C SER A 17 23.25 -25.25 -8.74
N LYS A 18 23.50 -26.55 -8.53
CA LYS A 18 24.51 -27.06 -7.59
C LYS A 18 25.91 -26.46 -7.80
N GLU A 19 26.32 -26.29 -9.05
CA GLU A 19 27.63 -25.74 -9.41
C GLU A 19 27.80 -24.28 -8.99
N ASN A 20 26.74 -23.47 -9.15
CA ASN A 20 26.76 -22.04 -8.83
C ASN A 20 26.63 -21.74 -7.35
N LEU A 21 26.01 -22.64 -6.58
CA LEU A 21 25.80 -22.50 -5.14
C LEU A 21 26.93 -23.10 -4.29
N GLN A 22 28.05 -23.48 -4.87
CA GLN A 22 29.19 -23.98 -4.10
C GLN A 22 29.82 -22.91 -3.19
N ASN A 23 30.50 -23.36 -2.13
CA ASN A 23 31.30 -22.52 -1.23
C ASN A 23 30.46 -21.38 -0.59
N ARG A 24 30.98 -20.14 -0.62
CA ARG A 24 30.33 -18.96 -0.01
C ARG A 24 29.11 -18.45 -0.78
N ASN A 25 28.82 -18.99 -1.97
CA ASN A 25 27.69 -18.53 -2.77
C ASN A 25 26.35 -18.97 -2.18
N PHE A 26 26.29 -20.14 -1.55
CA PHE A 26 25.13 -20.57 -0.78
C PHE A 26 24.77 -19.56 0.33
N GLU A 27 25.72 -19.16 1.16
CA GLU A 27 25.51 -18.16 2.22
C GLU A 27 25.03 -16.80 1.65
N LYS A 28 25.53 -16.42 0.47
CA LYS A 28 25.10 -15.18 -0.19
C LYS A 28 23.67 -15.27 -0.67
N ILE A 29 23.27 -16.37 -1.32
CA ILE A 29 21.91 -16.51 -1.85
C ILE A 29 20.89 -16.62 -0.72
N THR A 30 21.21 -17.34 0.37
CA THR A 30 20.30 -17.47 1.52
C THR A 30 20.11 -16.14 2.24
N ASN A 31 21.18 -15.38 2.46
CA ASN A 31 21.08 -14.02 3.01
C ASN A 31 20.26 -13.09 2.11
N PHE A 32 20.49 -13.16 0.80
CA PHE A 32 19.73 -12.38 -0.18
C PHE A 32 18.24 -12.72 -0.17
N LEU A 33 17.88 -14.01 -0.24
CA LEU A 33 16.49 -14.45 -0.15
C LEU A 33 15.86 -14.06 1.18
N SER A 34 16.59 -14.18 2.29
CA SER A 34 16.16 -13.76 3.62
C SER A 34 15.83 -12.26 3.65
N ASN A 35 16.69 -11.40 3.10
CA ASN A 35 16.42 -9.97 2.97
C ASN A 35 15.15 -9.72 2.15
N LEU A 36 14.99 -10.40 1.00
CA LEU A 36 13.78 -10.28 0.18
C LEU A 36 12.51 -10.70 0.94
N THR A 37 12.57 -11.63 1.89
CA THR A 37 11.40 -11.94 2.73
C THR A 37 10.93 -10.76 3.58
N THR A 38 11.81 -9.78 3.82
CA THR A 38 11.51 -8.55 4.55
C THR A 38 11.09 -7.44 3.60
N ASN A 39 11.87 -7.14 2.57
CA ASN A 39 11.72 -5.91 1.78
C ASN A 39 11.87 -6.07 0.26
N GLY A 40 11.44 -7.18 -0.35
CA GLY A 40 11.39 -7.22 -1.81
C GLY A 40 10.56 -8.34 -2.42
N THR A 41 10.54 -8.31 -3.74
CA THR A 41 9.80 -9.22 -4.60
C THR A 41 10.70 -9.68 -5.75
N ILE A 42 10.61 -10.97 -6.08
CA ILE A 42 11.19 -11.59 -7.26
C ILE A 42 10.18 -11.54 -8.39
N VAL A 43 10.56 -10.93 -9.51
CA VAL A 43 9.79 -10.95 -10.74
C VAL A 43 10.46 -11.90 -11.72
N PHE A 44 9.69 -12.80 -12.30
CA PHE A 44 10.13 -13.74 -13.32
C PHE A 44 9.19 -13.72 -14.52
N PHE A 45 9.65 -14.29 -15.62
CA PHE A 45 9.09 -14.05 -16.96
C PHE A 45 8.71 -15.34 -17.69
N SER A 46 8.59 -16.45 -16.96
CA SER A 46 8.24 -17.72 -17.57
C SER A 46 7.48 -18.61 -16.60
N ASP A 47 6.54 -19.38 -17.13
CA ASP A 47 5.73 -20.29 -16.32
C ASP A 47 6.59 -21.43 -15.75
N ASP A 48 7.58 -21.90 -16.52
CA ASP A 48 8.56 -22.94 -16.17
C ASP A 48 9.67 -22.46 -15.21
N TRP A 49 9.77 -21.15 -14.92
CA TRP A 49 10.85 -20.60 -14.09
C TRP A 49 10.91 -21.27 -12.71
N LYS A 50 9.73 -21.46 -12.09
CA LYS A 50 9.62 -22.09 -10.77
C LYS A 50 9.97 -23.57 -10.82
N ASP A 51 9.56 -24.27 -11.88
CA ASP A 51 9.84 -25.69 -12.02
C ASP A 51 11.35 -25.92 -12.19
N LEU A 52 11.99 -25.14 -13.06
CA LEU A 52 13.44 -25.20 -13.27
C LEU A 52 14.23 -24.80 -12.01
N LEU A 53 13.78 -23.79 -11.28
CA LEU A 53 14.35 -23.44 -9.97
C LEU A 53 14.31 -24.64 -9.01
N ILE A 54 13.16 -25.31 -8.90
CA ILE A 54 12.97 -26.45 -8.00
C ILE A 54 13.82 -27.65 -8.45
N GLU A 55 13.95 -27.88 -9.75
CA GLU A 55 14.86 -28.91 -10.29
C GLU A 55 16.31 -28.61 -9.92
N ASN A 56 16.77 -27.38 -10.11
CA ASN A 56 18.14 -26.98 -9.78
C ASN A 56 18.47 -27.17 -8.29
N ILE A 57 17.56 -26.81 -7.37
CA ILE A 57 17.84 -26.94 -5.93
C ILE A 57 17.73 -28.39 -5.44
N LYS A 58 17.04 -29.30 -6.15
CA LYS A 58 16.95 -30.73 -5.77
C LYS A 58 18.30 -31.45 -5.86
N GLU A 59 19.24 -30.91 -6.62
CA GLU A 59 20.60 -31.47 -6.75
C GLU A 59 21.51 -31.13 -5.56
N LEU A 60 21.09 -30.18 -4.72
CA LEU A 60 21.81 -29.77 -3.50
C LEU A 60 21.75 -30.87 -2.44
N GLU A 61 22.60 -30.73 -1.42
CA GLU A 61 22.49 -31.55 -0.22
C GLU A 61 21.15 -31.26 0.50
N GLN A 62 20.62 -32.25 1.23
CA GLN A 62 19.28 -32.17 1.80
C GLN A 62 19.07 -30.95 2.70
N GLU A 63 20.07 -30.59 3.51
CA GLU A 63 20.05 -29.41 4.39
C GLU A 63 19.94 -28.11 3.58
N ASP A 64 20.80 -27.95 2.57
CA ASP A 64 20.82 -26.78 1.69
C ASP A 64 19.51 -26.63 0.88
N PHE A 65 18.97 -27.75 0.40
CA PHE A 65 17.67 -27.80 -0.27
C PHE A 65 16.54 -27.31 0.65
N ASP A 66 16.48 -27.82 1.89
CA ASP A 66 15.44 -27.48 2.84
C ASP A 66 15.49 -25.99 3.24
N ASP A 67 16.70 -25.43 3.39
CA ASP A 67 16.91 -24.01 3.69
C ASP A 67 16.40 -23.09 2.57
N ILE A 68 16.82 -23.33 1.32
CA ILE A 68 16.36 -22.52 0.18
C ILE A 68 14.84 -22.69 0.01
N LYS A 69 14.34 -23.92 0.09
CA LYS A 69 12.90 -24.19 -0.04
C LYS A 69 12.08 -23.47 1.02
N SER A 70 12.54 -23.41 2.26
CA SER A 70 11.88 -22.68 3.35
C SER A 70 11.76 -21.18 3.04
N LEU A 71 12.84 -20.56 2.55
CA LEU A 71 12.85 -19.16 2.14
C LEU A 71 11.94 -18.89 0.94
N LEU A 72 11.96 -19.76 -0.07
CA LEU A 72 11.08 -19.66 -1.24
C LEU A 72 9.60 -19.82 -0.85
N ASN A 73 9.28 -20.77 0.02
CA ASN A 73 7.92 -20.94 0.56
C ASN A 73 7.45 -19.69 1.30
N THR A 74 8.36 -19.07 2.08
CA THR A 74 8.06 -17.80 2.74
C THR A 74 7.76 -16.72 1.70
N LEU A 75 8.62 -16.50 0.71
CA LEU A 75 8.37 -15.53 -0.37
C LEU A 75 7.05 -15.80 -1.09
N PHE A 76 6.74 -17.06 -1.41
CA PHE A 76 5.50 -17.44 -2.08
C PHE A 76 4.27 -17.16 -1.23
N SER A 77 4.28 -17.55 0.05
CA SER A 77 3.17 -17.29 0.98
C SER A 77 2.89 -15.79 1.18
N ARG A 78 3.91 -14.96 0.93
CA ARG A 78 3.86 -13.50 1.02
C ARG A 78 3.58 -12.82 -0.33
N ASN A 79 3.25 -13.58 -1.37
CA ASN A 79 3.05 -13.11 -2.75
C ASN A 79 4.25 -12.33 -3.35
N ARG A 80 5.48 -12.65 -2.92
CA ARG A 80 6.72 -11.97 -3.34
C ARG A 80 7.42 -12.63 -4.52
N MET A 81 6.72 -13.53 -5.22
CA MET A 81 7.23 -14.21 -6.41
C MET A 81 6.20 -14.06 -7.52
N ILE A 82 6.46 -13.13 -8.44
CA ILE A 82 5.46 -12.64 -9.39
C ILE A 82 5.86 -13.00 -10.81
N LEU A 83 4.95 -13.71 -11.47
CA LEU A 83 5.05 -13.95 -12.91
C LEU A 83 4.56 -12.73 -13.68
N ASN A 84 5.44 -12.13 -14.47
CA ASN A 84 5.04 -11.16 -15.48
C ASN A 84 4.60 -11.86 -16.77
N LYS A 85 3.34 -12.30 -16.81
CA LYS A 85 2.73 -13.07 -17.92
C LYS A 85 2.79 -12.39 -19.30
N GLN A 86 3.00 -11.07 -19.36
CA GLN A 86 2.98 -10.33 -20.63
C GLN A 86 4.28 -10.42 -21.41
N ALA A 87 5.34 -10.89 -20.77
CA ALA A 87 6.60 -11.19 -21.41
C ALA A 87 6.96 -12.63 -21.07
N SER A 88 6.25 -13.60 -21.66
CA SER A 88 6.55 -15.02 -21.46
C SER A 88 7.64 -15.47 -22.44
N PHE A 89 8.74 -15.99 -21.90
CA PHE A 89 9.82 -16.58 -22.68
C PHE A 89 10.45 -17.75 -21.94
N SER A 90 10.95 -18.76 -22.66
CA SER A 90 11.53 -19.97 -22.05
C SER A 90 12.62 -19.64 -21.04
N SER A 91 12.62 -20.35 -19.92
CA SER A 91 13.71 -20.28 -18.93
C SER A 91 14.83 -21.30 -19.19
N GLU A 92 14.76 -22.12 -20.24
CA GLU A 92 15.82 -23.12 -20.51
C GLU A 92 17.15 -22.45 -20.91
N ASN A 93 17.09 -21.40 -21.73
CA ASN A 93 18.26 -20.66 -22.19
C ASN A 93 18.48 -19.39 -21.37
N GLU A 94 19.50 -19.40 -20.51
CA GLU A 94 19.79 -18.27 -19.64
C GLU A 94 20.16 -16.99 -20.40
N GLU A 95 20.96 -17.07 -21.47
CA GLU A 95 21.38 -15.88 -22.22
C GLU A 95 20.17 -15.16 -22.84
N GLU A 96 19.22 -15.93 -23.36
CA GLU A 96 17.97 -15.38 -23.88
C GLU A 96 17.12 -14.76 -22.76
N LEU A 97 17.01 -15.43 -21.61
CA LEU A 97 16.29 -14.95 -20.43
C LEU A 97 16.89 -13.62 -19.93
N MET A 98 18.22 -13.53 -19.83
CA MET A 98 18.95 -12.32 -19.43
C MET A 98 18.77 -11.19 -20.43
N ARG A 99 18.87 -11.47 -21.75
CA ARG A 99 18.64 -10.47 -22.80
C ARG A 99 17.26 -9.86 -22.71
N LYS A 100 16.21 -10.69 -22.67
CA LYS A 100 14.81 -10.20 -22.62
C LYS A 100 14.50 -9.49 -21.30
N THR A 101 15.03 -9.99 -20.18
CA THR A 101 14.91 -9.29 -18.89
C THR A 101 15.59 -7.92 -18.91
N ASN A 102 16.76 -7.80 -19.56
CA ASN A 102 17.44 -6.51 -19.73
C ASN A 102 16.66 -5.54 -20.64
N GLU A 103 15.94 -6.05 -21.65
CA GLU A 103 15.03 -5.22 -22.46
C GLU A 103 13.90 -4.64 -21.59
N LEU A 104 13.34 -5.44 -20.69
CA LEU A 104 12.35 -4.98 -19.72
C LEU A 104 12.94 -4.00 -18.71
N HIS A 105 14.17 -4.24 -18.22
CA HIS A 105 14.88 -3.33 -17.33
C HIS A 105 15.02 -1.92 -17.92
N LYS A 106 15.24 -1.80 -19.24
CA LYS A 106 15.33 -0.50 -19.93
C LYS A 106 14.00 0.25 -19.99
N ILE A 107 12.88 -0.46 -19.91
CA ILE A 107 11.54 0.14 -19.82
C ILE A 107 11.30 0.61 -18.38
N LYS A 108 11.62 -0.26 -17.42
CA LYS A 108 11.51 0.01 -15.99
C LYS A 108 12.61 -0.73 -15.25
N ASN A 109 13.43 0.02 -14.52
CA ASN A 109 14.58 -0.56 -13.84
C ASN A 109 14.15 -1.52 -12.73
N PHE A 110 14.83 -2.65 -12.67
CA PHE A 110 14.91 -3.50 -11.47
C PHE A 110 15.98 -2.94 -10.54
N ASP A 111 15.82 -3.15 -9.24
CA ASP A 111 16.84 -2.80 -8.24
C ASP A 111 18.07 -3.72 -8.34
N LEU A 112 17.86 -4.95 -8.79
CA LEU A 112 18.92 -5.93 -8.98
C LEU A 112 18.53 -6.98 -10.04
N LEU A 113 19.50 -7.34 -10.88
CA LEU A 113 19.43 -8.45 -11.82
C LEU A 113 20.57 -9.43 -11.54
N ILE A 114 20.24 -10.72 -11.37
CA ILE A 114 21.21 -11.76 -11.04
C ILE A 114 21.15 -12.88 -12.09
N GLY A 115 22.32 -13.32 -12.57
CA GLY A 115 22.48 -14.47 -13.44
C GLY A 115 23.84 -15.15 -13.23
N ILE A 116 24.17 -16.13 -14.05
CA ILE A 116 25.46 -16.85 -13.96
C ILE A 116 26.45 -16.37 -15.02
N ASN A 117 25.95 -15.85 -16.14
CA ASN A 117 26.75 -15.30 -17.23
C ASN A 117 26.98 -13.79 -17.09
N GLU A 118 28.02 -13.28 -17.75
CA GLU A 118 28.22 -11.83 -17.86
C GLU A 118 27.23 -11.24 -18.86
N TYR A 119 26.44 -10.27 -18.41
CA TYR A 119 25.49 -9.57 -19.27
C TYR A 119 25.24 -8.15 -18.76
N PRO A 120 24.94 -7.17 -19.63
CA PRO A 120 24.64 -5.81 -19.19
C PRO A 120 23.59 -5.72 -18.08
N ASN A 121 23.91 -4.98 -17.01
CA ASN A 121 23.11 -4.76 -15.80
C ASN A 121 22.93 -5.98 -14.88
N PHE A 122 23.40 -7.17 -15.28
CA PHE A 122 23.40 -8.35 -14.41
C PHE A 122 24.69 -8.40 -13.60
N ILE A 123 24.55 -8.89 -12.37
CA ILE A 123 25.69 -9.33 -11.56
C ILE A 123 25.67 -10.85 -11.44
N LYS A 124 26.84 -11.42 -11.21
CA LYS A 124 26.96 -12.84 -10.84
C LYS A 124 26.70 -13.03 -9.35
N ILE A 125 26.29 -14.23 -8.94
CA ILE A 125 26.10 -14.57 -7.52
C ILE A 125 27.39 -14.36 -6.72
N GLU A 126 28.54 -14.66 -7.31
CA GLU A 126 29.84 -14.45 -6.68
C GLU A 126 30.13 -12.97 -6.37
N GLU A 127 29.51 -12.03 -7.08
CA GLU A 127 29.63 -10.59 -6.88
C GLU A 127 28.61 -10.05 -5.85
N LEU A 128 27.65 -10.89 -5.43
CA LEU A 128 26.62 -10.52 -4.48
C LEU A 128 27.25 -10.18 -3.12
N LYS A 129 27.05 -8.94 -2.68
CA LYS A 129 27.52 -8.46 -1.38
C LYS A 129 26.57 -8.92 -0.28
N ARG A 130 27.10 -9.28 0.89
CA ARG A 130 26.30 -9.72 2.06
C ARG A 130 25.23 -8.70 2.48
N GLU A 131 25.52 -7.41 2.33
CA GLU A 131 24.60 -6.33 2.74
C GLU A 131 23.62 -5.90 1.63
N VAL A 132 23.62 -6.58 0.48
CA VAL A 132 22.74 -6.21 -0.64
C VAL A 132 21.28 -6.27 -0.21
N LEU A 133 20.54 -5.21 -0.52
CA LEU A 133 19.12 -5.04 -0.20
C LEU A 133 18.77 -5.15 1.29
N ARG A 134 19.75 -5.06 2.19
CA ARG A 134 19.48 -5.06 3.63
C ARG A 134 18.51 -3.93 3.97
N TYR A 135 17.42 -4.26 4.67
CA TYR A 135 16.50 -3.25 5.15
C TYR A 135 17.14 -2.44 6.28
N GLU A 136 17.27 -1.13 6.07
CA GLU A 136 17.91 -0.22 7.02
C GLU A 136 16.93 0.49 7.96
N GLY A 137 15.64 0.14 7.88
CA GLY A 137 14.59 0.73 8.70
C GLY A 137 13.87 1.89 8.02
N ALA A 138 13.24 2.72 8.85
CA ALA A 138 12.41 3.82 8.38
C ALA A 138 13.24 4.92 7.68
N ILE A 139 12.65 5.51 6.65
CA ILE A 139 13.17 6.73 6.02
C ILE A 139 12.32 7.93 6.46
N VAL A 140 12.96 9.09 6.59
CA VAL A 140 12.29 10.38 6.82
C VAL A 140 12.51 11.22 5.59
N ASP A 141 11.43 11.62 4.93
CA ASP A 141 11.49 12.45 3.73
C ASP A 141 10.23 13.31 3.61
N LYS A 142 10.34 14.38 2.82
CA LYS A 142 9.24 15.30 2.54
C LYS A 142 8.12 14.61 1.77
N GLN A 143 6.89 15.02 2.02
CA GLN A 143 5.70 14.57 1.28
C GLN A 143 5.52 15.30 -0.05
N THR A 144 6.61 15.53 -0.81
CA THR A 144 6.50 16.11 -2.16
C THR A 144 5.91 15.09 -3.14
N ARG A 145 5.37 15.58 -4.27
CA ARG A 145 4.87 14.72 -5.34
C ARG A 145 5.91 13.71 -5.82
N ASP A 146 7.15 14.15 -6.02
CA ASP A 146 8.23 13.31 -6.54
C ASP A 146 8.68 12.26 -5.52
N ASN A 147 8.74 12.62 -4.24
CA ASN A 147 9.06 11.67 -3.17
C ASN A 147 7.99 10.59 -3.03
N LEU A 148 6.71 10.96 -3.07
CA LEU A 148 5.63 9.97 -3.04
C LEU A 148 5.72 9.00 -4.23
N LYS A 149 5.98 9.51 -5.43
CA LYS A 149 6.22 8.66 -6.62
C LYS A 149 7.38 7.69 -6.39
N ASN A 150 8.52 8.18 -5.90
CA ASN A 150 9.70 7.37 -5.66
C ASN A 150 9.50 6.31 -4.57
N ILE A 151 8.71 6.59 -3.55
CA ILE A 151 8.41 5.61 -2.49
C ILE A 151 7.41 4.57 -2.98
N PHE A 152 6.36 4.99 -3.68
CA PHE A 152 5.26 4.11 -4.06
C PHE A 152 5.57 3.22 -5.26
N ILE A 153 6.49 3.63 -6.12
CA ILE A 153 6.87 2.89 -7.34
C ILE A 153 7.15 1.41 -7.05
N ASN A 154 8.00 1.09 -6.07
CA ASN A 154 8.36 -0.30 -5.80
C ASN A 154 7.30 -1.06 -4.99
N ILE A 155 6.40 -0.34 -4.32
CA ILE A 155 5.34 -0.92 -3.47
C ILE A 155 4.11 -1.28 -4.30
N LEU A 156 3.78 -0.47 -5.32
CA LEU A 156 2.51 -0.55 -6.05
C LEU A 156 2.63 -1.22 -7.43
N HIS A 157 3.79 -1.16 -8.08
CA HIS A 157 3.95 -1.49 -9.50
C HIS A 157 3.54 -2.92 -9.86
N TYR A 158 3.70 -3.86 -8.93
CA TYR A 158 3.22 -5.23 -9.11
C TYR A 158 1.99 -5.59 -8.27
N ALA A 159 1.51 -4.69 -7.42
CA ALA A 159 0.41 -4.96 -6.49
C ALA A 159 -0.93 -5.05 -7.22
N GLU A 160 -1.69 -6.12 -7.00
CA GLU A 160 -3.03 -6.30 -7.58
C GLU A 160 -4.14 -5.78 -6.65
N ILE A 161 -3.83 -5.68 -5.35
CA ILE A 161 -4.72 -5.17 -4.32
C ILE A 161 -3.96 -4.11 -3.53
N VAL A 162 -4.60 -2.96 -3.33
CA VAL A 162 -4.07 -1.85 -2.54
C VAL A 162 -5.13 -1.39 -1.56
N LYS A 163 -4.79 -1.30 -0.27
CA LYS A 163 -5.63 -0.72 0.77
C LYS A 163 -4.96 0.55 1.29
N ILE A 164 -5.63 1.67 1.13
CA ILE A 164 -5.22 2.96 1.69
C ILE A 164 -5.97 3.15 2.99
N ILE A 165 -5.27 3.25 4.11
CA ILE A 165 -5.85 3.47 5.42
C ILE A 165 -5.39 4.85 5.85
N ASP A 166 -6.28 5.84 5.85
CA ASP A 166 -5.99 7.19 6.35
C ASP A 166 -7.29 7.83 6.85
N PRO A 167 -7.40 8.15 8.16
CA PRO A 167 -8.64 8.65 8.76
C PRO A 167 -9.07 10.02 8.23
N TYR A 168 -8.18 10.74 7.54
CA TYR A 168 -8.44 12.07 7.01
C TYR A 168 -8.57 12.11 5.49
N PHE A 169 -8.57 10.95 4.82
CA PHE A 169 -8.67 10.87 3.38
C PHE A 169 -10.03 11.39 2.89
N ASN A 170 -10.01 12.38 2.00
CA ASN A 170 -11.18 12.95 1.34
C ASN A 170 -10.79 13.44 -0.06
N PHE A 171 -11.70 13.37 -1.03
CA PHE A 171 -11.53 13.94 -2.37
C PHE A 171 -11.98 15.41 -2.47
N GLU A 172 -12.70 15.92 -1.48
CA GLU A 172 -13.22 17.28 -1.43
C GLU A 172 -12.61 18.09 -0.27
N PRO A 173 -12.54 19.42 -0.39
CA PRO A 173 -12.10 20.27 0.71
C PRO A 173 -13.14 20.27 1.84
N VAL A 174 -12.71 19.85 3.03
CA VAL A 174 -13.53 19.94 4.27
C VAL A 174 -13.50 21.35 4.85
N ALA A 175 -12.37 22.05 4.70
CA ALA A 175 -12.17 23.42 5.14
C ALA A 175 -11.18 24.16 4.22
N GLY A 176 -11.55 25.36 3.76
CA GLY A 176 -10.80 26.14 2.76
C GLY A 176 -11.03 25.64 1.32
N ASP A 177 -10.16 26.07 0.40
CA ASP A 177 -10.32 25.79 -1.04
C ASP A 177 -9.38 24.68 -1.56
N LYS A 178 -8.52 24.10 -0.71
CA LYS A 178 -7.52 23.11 -1.14
C LYS A 178 -8.11 21.70 -1.15
N ILE A 179 -8.26 21.12 -2.34
CA ILE A 179 -8.50 19.68 -2.50
C ILE A 179 -7.28 18.93 -1.98
N ARG A 180 -7.50 18.02 -1.03
CA ARG A 180 -6.46 17.15 -0.46
C ARG A 180 -6.53 15.78 -1.14
N TYR A 181 -5.42 15.04 -1.14
CA TYR A 181 -5.35 13.65 -1.63
C TYR A 181 -5.67 13.36 -3.11
N MET A 182 -6.22 14.28 -3.91
CA MET A 182 -6.47 13.99 -5.34
C MET A 182 -5.20 13.67 -6.11
N ASP A 183 -4.15 14.46 -5.90
CA ASP A 183 -2.85 14.16 -6.51
C ASP A 183 -2.29 12.83 -6.02
N THR A 184 -2.48 12.53 -4.74
CA THR A 184 -2.05 11.27 -4.14
C THR A 184 -2.75 10.07 -4.76
N ILE A 185 -4.08 10.09 -4.90
CA ILE A 185 -4.79 8.97 -5.51
C ILE A 185 -4.41 8.80 -6.98
N HIS A 186 -4.15 9.91 -7.70
CA HIS A 186 -3.60 9.84 -9.05
C HIS A 186 -2.24 9.14 -9.06
N ILE A 187 -1.33 9.46 -8.15
CA ILE A 187 -0.03 8.78 -8.05
C ILE A 187 -0.21 7.30 -7.73
N ILE A 188 -1.11 6.96 -6.81
CA ILE A 188 -1.37 5.55 -6.46
C ILE A 188 -1.90 4.80 -7.67
N CYS A 189 -2.95 5.29 -8.34
CA CYS A 189 -3.49 4.65 -9.54
C CYS A 189 -2.46 4.59 -10.69
N GLU A 190 -1.65 5.63 -10.89
CA GLU A 190 -0.59 5.65 -11.92
C GLU A 190 0.50 4.60 -11.71
N ASN A 191 0.71 4.15 -10.47
CA ASN A 191 1.75 3.19 -10.13
C ASN A 191 1.20 1.81 -9.75
N THR A 192 -0.11 1.64 -9.61
CA THR A 192 -0.68 0.35 -9.20
C THR A 192 -0.79 -0.59 -10.38
N SER A 193 -0.24 -1.79 -10.24
CA SER A 193 -0.36 -2.88 -11.24
C SER A 193 0.09 -2.48 -12.65
N VAL A 194 1.13 -1.66 -12.75
CA VAL A 194 1.73 -1.22 -14.04
C VAL A 194 2.94 -2.08 -14.36
N ARG A 195 2.82 -3.18 -15.08
CA ARG A 195 3.95 -4.10 -15.33
C ARG A 195 4.67 -3.74 -16.63
N HIS A 196 5.77 -2.99 -16.53
CA HIS A 196 6.60 -2.56 -17.68
C HIS A 196 5.78 -1.89 -18.80
N ASN A 197 5.09 -0.81 -18.45
CA ASN A 197 4.18 -0.02 -19.31
C ASN A 197 2.84 -0.69 -19.66
N ASN A 198 2.53 -1.85 -19.10
CA ASN A 198 1.21 -2.44 -19.22
C ASN A 198 0.40 -2.20 -17.96
N ASN A 199 -0.69 -1.44 -18.09
CA ASN A 199 -1.62 -1.19 -17.00
C ASN A 199 -2.59 -2.36 -16.88
N LEU A 200 -2.51 -3.09 -15.78
CA LEU A 200 -3.42 -4.19 -15.48
C LEU A 200 -4.49 -3.75 -14.47
N PRO A 201 -5.68 -4.36 -14.49
CA PRO A 201 -6.68 -4.08 -13.47
C PRO A 201 -6.19 -4.42 -12.06
N ALA A 202 -6.63 -3.61 -11.10
CA ALA A 202 -6.34 -3.78 -9.69
C ALA A 202 -7.54 -3.36 -8.84
N ILE A 203 -7.54 -3.74 -7.57
CA ILE A 203 -8.54 -3.33 -6.58
C ILE A 203 -7.88 -2.34 -5.61
N ILE A 204 -8.50 -1.18 -5.45
CA ILE A 204 -8.07 -0.15 -4.50
C ILE A 204 -9.19 0.06 -3.48
N GLU A 205 -8.93 -0.30 -2.22
CA GLU A 205 -9.83 -0.08 -1.08
C GLU A 205 -9.32 1.11 -0.27
N ILE A 206 -10.14 2.14 -0.09
CA ILE A 206 -9.80 3.30 0.72
C ILE A 206 -10.59 3.21 2.02
N HIS A 207 -9.92 3.18 3.16
CA HIS A 207 -10.52 3.21 4.47
C HIS A 207 -10.26 4.59 5.08
N THR A 208 -11.35 5.33 5.32
CA THR A 208 -11.32 6.64 5.96
C THR A 208 -12.27 6.71 7.15
N SER A 209 -12.07 7.68 8.02
CA SER A 209 -12.92 7.89 9.19
C SER A 209 -14.03 8.89 8.87
N VAL A 210 -15.12 8.87 9.65
CA VAL A 210 -16.10 9.96 9.70
C VAL A 210 -15.45 11.33 9.87
N LYS A 211 -14.27 11.41 10.51
CA LYS A 211 -13.44 12.63 10.63
C LYS A 211 -13.22 13.33 9.28
N SER A 212 -13.14 12.58 8.18
CA SER A 212 -12.94 13.12 6.83
C SER A 212 -14.16 13.85 6.26
N ILE A 213 -15.34 13.68 6.85
CA ILE A 213 -16.63 14.22 6.37
C ILE A 213 -17.42 14.97 7.44
N LEU A 214 -16.75 15.36 8.54
CA LEU A 214 -17.37 16.22 9.56
C LEU A 214 -17.35 17.68 9.11
N ASN A 215 -18.45 18.39 9.33
CA ASN A 215 -18.47 19.85 9.21
C ASN A 215 -17.86 20.55 10.46
N ASN A 216 -17.86 21.89 10.45
CA ASN A 216 -17.34 22.70 11.56
C ASN A 216 -18.03 22.46 12.91
N ASP A 217 -19.28 21.97 12.89
CA ASP A 217 -20.05 21.61 14.09
C ASP A 217 -19.80 20.16 14.55
N LYS A 218 -18.86 19.46 13.90
CA LYS A 218 -18.52 18.03 14.13
C LYS A 218 -19.68 17.08 13.84
N ILE A 219 -20.52 17.43 12.87
CA ILE A 219 -21.63 16.60 12.39
C ILE A 219 -21.25 16.04 11.02
N ILE A 220 -21.61 14.76 10.78
CA ILE A 220 -21.44 14.14 9.46
C ILE A 220 -22.21 14.94 8.43
N ASP A 221 -21.50 15.47 7.45
CA ASP A 221 -22.09 16.22 6.35
C ASP A 221 -21.89 15.47 5.03
N TRP A 222 -22.94 14.76 4.64
CA TRP A 222 -22.94 13.93 3.44
C TRP A 222 -22.73 14.73 2.15
N LYS A 223 -22.77 16.06 2.17
CA LYS A 223 -22.41 16.86 1.00
C LYS A 223 -20.97 16.63 0.54
N PHE A 224 -20.05 16.36 1.47
CA PHE A 224 -18.63 16.15 1.17
C PHE A 224 -18.35 14.87 0.38
N VAL A 225 -19.34 13.97 0.26
CA VAL A 225 -19.22 12.73 -0.50
C VAL A 225 -20.12 12.70 -1.74
N GLN A 226 -20.84 13.80 -2.04
CA GLN A 226 -21.82 13.81 -3.14
C GLN A 226 -21.16 13.56 -4.50
N ASN A 227 -19.96 14.09 -4.74
CA ASN A 227 -19.27 13.91 -6.02
C ASN A 227 -18.28 12.74 -6.04
N TRP A 228 -18.12 12.02 -4.93
CA TRP A 228 -17.15 10.92 -4.86
C TRP A 228 -17.45 9.81 -5.87
N GLU A 229 -18.72 9.50 -6.14
CA GLU A 229 -19.11 8.55 -7.19
C GLU A 229 -18.56 8.97 -8.56
N SER A 230 -18.71 10.24 -8.94
CA SER A 230 -18.22 10.76 -10.21
C SER A 230 -16.70 10.71 -10.27
N ILE A 231 -16.03 11.14 -9.20
CA ILE A 231 -14.56 11.14 -9.09
C ILE A 231 -14.02 9.71 -9.22
N ILE A 232 -14.63 8.76 -8.51
CA ILE A 232 -14.28 7.34 -8.59
C ILE A 232 -14.49 6.83 -10.01
N ASN A 233 -15.64 7.08 -10.63
CA ASN A 233 -15.93 6.69 -12.01
C ASN A 233 -14.87 7.21 -12.99
N ASP A 234 -14.41 8.45 -12.83
CA ASP A 234 -13.38 9.05 -13.69
C ASP A 234 -12.00 8.40 -13.47
N LEU A 235 -11.65 8.08 -12.22
CA LEU A 235 -10.42 7.36 -11.89
C LEU A 235 -10.44 5.93 -12.43
N GLU A 236 -11.54 5.19 -12.23
CA GLU A 236 -11.71 3.82 -12.72
C GLU A 236 -11.61 3.76 -14.25
N LYS A 237 -12.25 4.70 -14.97
CA LYS A 237 -12.15 4.80 -16.44
C LYS A 237 -10.74 5.14 -16.91
N LYS A 238 -10.04 6.04 -16.20
CA LYS A 238 -8.70 6.51 -16.60
C LYS A 238 -7.63 5.45 -16.38
N TYR A 239 -7.69 4.74 -15.25
CA TYR A 239 -6.62 3.83 -14.81
C TYR A 239 -6.99 2.34 -14.88
N ASN A 240 -8.24 2.01 -15.20
CA ASN A 240 -8.74 0.64 -15.29
C ASN A 240 -8.63 -0.12 -13.96
N HIS A 241 -8.90 0.55 -12.84
CA HIS A 241 -8.95 -0.06 -11.51
C HIS A 241 -10.38 -0.08 -10.99
N LYS A 242 -10.65 -0.93 -9.99
CA LYS A 242 -11.86 -0.87 -9.19
C LYS A 242 -11.55 -0.18 -7.87
N ILE A 243 -12.31 0.84 -7.51
CA ILE A 243 -12.10 1.66 -6.32
C ILE A 243 -13.34 1.60 -5.42
N GLU A 244 -13.13 1.27 -4.15
CA GLU A 244 -14.15 1.34 -3.11
C GLU A 244 -13.65 2.17 -1.94
N VAL A 245 -14.45 3.14 -1.49
CA VAL A 245 -14.19 3.89 -0.27
C VAL A 245 -15.12 3.43 0.84
N ASN A 246 -14.54 3.02 1.96
CA ASN A 246 -15.18 2.56 3.16
C ASN A 246 -15.04 3.65 4.24
N ILE A 247 -16.17 4.16 4.75
CA ILE A 247 -16.21 5.22 5.76
C ILE A 247 -16.58 4.62 7.10
N TRP A 248 -15.69 4.78 8.08
CA TRP A 248 -15.80 4.15 9.39
C TRP A 248 -16.01 5.17 10.51
N GLU A 249 -16.84 4.81 11.46
CA GLU A 249 -17.02 5.48 12.74
C GLU A 249 -16.18 4.76 13.80
N GLU A 250 -15.39 5.53 14.55
CA GLU A 250 -14.54 5.01 15.62
C GLU A 250 -15.27 4.97 16.96
N ASP A 251 -15.07 3.91 17.73
CA ASP A 251 -15.41 3.90 19.14
C ASP A 251 -14.26 4.56 19.92
N LYS A 252 -14.41 5.85 20.22
CA LYS A 252 -13.38 6.65 20.91
C LYS A 252 -12.96 6.10 22.26
N SER A 253 -13.77 5.24 22.89
CA SER A 253 -13.42 4.59 24.15
C SER A 253 -12.41 3.45 23.97
N LYS A 254 -12.30 2.91 22.75
CA LYS A 254 -11.42 1.78 22.42
C LYS A 254 -10.17 2.20 21.66
N ASP A 255 -10.33 3.05 20.66
CA ASP A 255 -9.23 3.45 19.78
C ASP A 255 -9.51 4.80 19.12
N GLU A 256 -8.53 5.70 19.16
CA GLU A 256 -8.57 6.94 18.40
C GLU A 256 -7.76 6.75 17.13
N TRP A 257 -8.44 6.58 15.99
CA TRP A 257 -7.77 6.22 14.75
C TRP A 257 -6.95 7.40 14.23
N HIS A 258 -5.63 7.23 14.27
CA HIS A 258 -4.63 8.16 13.74
C HIS A 258 -3.57 7.49 12.85
N GLU A 259 -3.55 6.17 12.83
CA GLU A 259 -2.59 5.39 12.06
C GLU A 259 -2.87 5.50 10.56
N ARG A 260 -1.81 5.58 9.74
CA ARG A 260 -1.95 5.61 8.28
C ARG A 260 -1.08 4.55 7.64
N TYR A 261 -1.67 3.83 6.69
CA TYR A 261 -1.01 2.73 6.00
C TYR A 261 -1.35 2.71 4.50
N ILE A 262 -0.42 2.16 3.72
CA ILE A 262 -0.73 1.55 2.43
C ILE A 262 -0.40 0.08 2.55
N ILE A 263 -1.39 -0.79 2.40
CA ILE A 263 -1.23 -2.24 2.45
C ILE A 263 -1.43 -2.78 1.04
N THR A 264 -0.53 -3.63 0.57
CA THR A 264 -0.68 -4.37 -0.68
C THR A 264 -0.76 -5.86 -0.40
N ASP A 265 -0.96 -6.64 -1.46
CA ASP A 265 -0.81 -8.10 -1.44
C ASP A 265 0.65 -8.57 -1.22
N GLN A 266 1.64 -7.66 -1.22
CA GLN A 266 3.08 -7.98 -1.18
C GLN A 266 3.82 -7.39 0.02
N CYS A 267 3.33 -6.30 0.59
CA CYS A 267 3.90 -5.65 1.78
C CYS A 267 2.92 -4.62 2.37
N ALA A 268 3.33 -3.94 3.44
CA ALA A 268 2.60 -2.79 3.96
C ALA A 268 3.56 -1.70 4.40
N LEU A 269 3.16 -0.45 4.16
CA LEU A 269 3.87 0.77 4.48
C LEU A 269 3.11 1.52 5.57
N SER A 270 3.78 1.81 6.67
CA SER A 270 3.34 2.75 7.72
C SER A 270 3.83 4.16 7.42
N ILE A 271 2.94 5.14 7.58
CA ILE A 271 3.14 6.52 7.14
C ILE A 271 2.80 7.48 8.27
N GLY A 272 3.80 8.22 8.77
CA GLY A 272 3.64 9.07 9.96
C GLY A 272 2.56 10.15 9.80
N LYS A 273 2.59 10.92 8.71
CA LYS A 273 1.69 12.05 8.46
C LYS A 273 0.72 11.82 7.30
N GLY A 274 0.44 10.56 6.97
CA GLY A 274 -0.46 10.19 5.88
C GLY A 274 0.11 10.50 4.51
N THR A 275 -0.75 10.57 3.51
CA THR A 275 -0.33 10.68 2.10
C THR A 275 -0.67 12.00 1.44
N ASP A 276 -1.10 13.00 2.21
CA ASP A 276 -1.37 14.34 1.69
C ASP A 276 -0.07 15.05 1.27
N ILE A 277 -0.06 15.61 0.06
CA ILE A 277 1.15 16.22 -0.50
C ILE A 277 1.42 17.58 0.13
N SER A 278 2.66 17.76 0.59
CA SER A 278 3.12 18.98 1.26
C SER A 278 4.64 19.15 1.13
N ASP A 279 5.09 20.25 0.53
CA ASP A 279 6.51 20.56 0.34
C ASP A 279 7.24 20.98 1.64
N PHE A 280 6.47 21.20 2.70
CA PHE A 280 6.95 21.68 3.99
C PHE A 280 6.92 20.61 5.08
N THR A 281 6.35 19.43 4.79
CA THR A 281 6.07 18.42 5.82
C THR A 281 6.89 17.17 5.58
N ASP A 282 7.76 16.86 6.55
CA ASP A 282 8.44 15.57 6.61
C ASP A 282 7.50 14.50 7.16
N SER A 283 7.54 13.31 6.58
CA SER A 283 6.88 12.11 7.08
C SER A 283 7.89 10.99 7.25
N THR A 284 7.60 10.11 8.20
CA THR A 284 8.33 8.85 8.37
C THR A 284 7.64 7.77 7.55
N TRP A 285 8.42 6.98 6.84
CA TRP A 285 7.96 5.90 5.96
C TRP A 285 8.69 4.62 6.37
N SER A 286 7.95 3.57 6.67
CA SER A 286 8.54 2.30 7.15
C SER A 286 7.71 1.12 6.72
N LEU A 287 8.35 0.02 6.37
CA LEU A 287 7.64 -1.24 6.18
C LEU A 287 7.13 -1.78 7.52
N LEU A 288 5.91 -2.28 7.52
CA LEU A 288 5.41 -3.11 8.62
C LEU A 288 6.03 -4.50 8.54
N ASN A 289 6.18 -5.13 9.71
CA ASN A 289 6.47 -6.55 9.78
C ASN A 289 5.31 -7.33 9.15
N TRP A 290 5.64 -8.40 8.42
CA TRP A 290 4.65 -9.20 7.73
C TRP A 290 3.52 -9.70 8.64
N ASP A 291 3.88 -10.18 9.83
CA ASP A 291 2.93 -10.77 10.78
C ASP A 291 1.96 -9.74 11.39
N ASP A 292 2.28 -8.44 11.27
CA ASP A 292 1.42 -7.35 11.74
C ASP A 292 0.44 -6.85 10.67
N ILE A 293 0.62 -7.24 9.40
CA ILE A 293 -0.20 -6.76 8.28
C ILE A 293 -1.66 -7.20 8.46
N ASP A 294 -1.89 -8.49 8.67
CA ASP A 294 -3.25 -9.02 8.84
C ASP A 294 -3.92 -8.46 10.09
N LYS A 295 -3.17 -8.32 11.19
CA LYS A 295 -3.65 -7.68 12.41
C LYS A 295 -4.13 -6.26 12.13
N THR A 296 -3.34 -5.49 11.39
CA THR A 296 -3.65 -4.10 11.01
C THR A 296 -4.86 -4.04 10.08
N ALA A 297 -4.85 -4.78 8.98
CA ALA A 297 -5.93 -4.81 8.00
C ALA A 297 -7.25 -5.28 8.62
N SER A 298 -7.19 -6.21 9.59
CA SER A 298 -8.38 -6.78 10.19
C SER A 298 -9.17 -5.84 11.08
N LYS A 299 -8.61 -4.69 11.49
CA LYS A 299 -9.37 -3.63 12.17
C LYS A 299 -10.50 -3.09 11.28
N TYR A 300 -10.38 -3.22 9.96
CA TYR A 300 -11.30 -2.66 8.96
C TYR A 300 -12.13 -3.73 8.25
N ILE A 301 -12.55 -4.75 9.00
CA ILE A 301 -13.48 -5.78 8.55
C ILE A 301 -14.84 -5.54 9.19
N GLU A 302 -15.89 -5.58 8.38
CA GLU A 302 -17.27 -5.47 8.85
C GLU A 302 -17.53 -6.53 9.94
N ASN A 303 -18.10 -6.11 11.09
CA ASN A 303 -18.39 -6.93 12.28
C ASN A 303 -17.21 -7.23 13.25
N ARG A 304 -16.03 -6.64 13.07
CA ARG A 304 -15.02 -6.60 14.14
C ARG A 304 -15.19 -5.30 14.94
N ASN A 305 -15.60 -5.42 16.21
CA ASN A 305 -16.09 -4.38 17.15
C ASN A 305 -15.17 -3.16 17.45
N ILE A 306 -14.18 -2.85 16.62
CA ILE A 306 -13.25 -1.73 16.79
C ILE A 306 -13.76 -0.49 16.05
N TYR A 307 -14.00 -0.64 14.75
CA TYR A 307 -14.54 0.42 13.89
C TYR A 307 -15.84 -0.03 13.25
N LYS A 308 -16.82 0.86 13.21
CA LYS A 308 -18.14 0.60 12.64
C LYS A 308 -18.21 1.18 11.23
N LEU A 309 -18.42 0.32 10.24
CA LEU A 309 -18.63 0.79 8.87
C LEU A 309 -20.00 1.48 8.77
N ILE A 310 -20.03 2.73 8.33
CA ILE A 310 -21.28 3.51 8.22
C ILE A 310 -21.69 3.80 6.78
N ALA A 311 -20.75 3.75 5.83
CA ALA A 311 -21.04 3.95 4.42
C ALA A 311 -19.95 3.35 3.53
N LYS A 312 -20.36 3.03 2.30
CA LYS A 312 -19.48 2.69 1.19
C LYS A 312 -19.75 3.62 0.01
N VAL A 313 -18.71 4.00 -0.72
CA VAL A 313 -18.83 4.74 -1.98
C VAL A 313 -18.01 4.03 -3.05
N ASN A 314 -18.60 3.80 -4.20
CA ASN A 314 -17.93 3.27 -5.39
C ASN A 314 -18.55 3.87 -6.65
N SER A 315 -18.19 3.37 -7.83
CA SER A 315 -18.74 3.83 -9.12
C SER A 315 -20.25 3.64 -9.27
N SER A 316 -20.90 2.83 -8.43
CA SER A 316 -22.36 2.64 -8.39
C SER A 316 -23.07 3.59 -7.41
N GLY A 317 -22.32 4.44 -6.71
CA GLY A 317 -22.85 5.46 -5.80
C GLY A 317 -22.58 5.24 -4.31
N LEU A 318 -23.19 6.10 -3.49
CA LEU A 318 -23.12 6.05 -2.04
C LEU A 318 -24.15 5.06 -1.47
N LYS A 319 -23.66 4.06 -0.74
CA LYS A 319 -24.47 3.14 0.07
C LYS A 319 -24.26 3.41 1.55
N LYS A 320 -25.22 4.05 2.20
CA LYS A 320 -25.25 4.21 3.66
C LYS A 320 -25.63 2.87 4.31
N ILE A 321 -24.90 2.49 5.35
CA ILE A 321 -25.17 1.28 6.13
C ILE A 321 -26.05 1.69 7.30
N ASN A 322 -27.37 1.56 7.10
CA ASN A 322 -28.33 1.67 8.19
C ASN A 322 -28.42 0.33 8.92
N LYS A 323 -28.34 0.31 10.25
CA LYS A 323 -29.45 -0.14 11.13
C LYS A 323 -29.14 -0.17 12.63
N SER A 324 -30.20 0.17 13.38
CA SER A 324 -30.54 -0.19 14.77
C SER A 324 -29.43 -0.85 15.61
N ASN A 325 -28.74 -0.05 16.41
CA ASN A 325 -28.64 -0.25 17.86
C ASN A 325 -27.74 0.83 18.45
N ASN A 326 -28.31 1.48 19.47
CA ASN A 326 -27.75 2.36 20.47
C ASN A 326 -26.22 2.44 20.52
N TYR A 327 -25.70 3.57 20.05
CA TYR A 327 -24.63 4.26 20.75
C TYR A 327 -25.02 5.72 20.79
N ASP A 328 -25.52 6.14 21.95
CA ASP A 328 -25.67 7.55 22.28
C ASP A 328 -24.28 8.20 22.25
N GLU A 329 -24.09 9.14 21.32
CA GLU A 329 -23.53 10.48 21.58
C GLU A 329 -23.31 11.21 20.24
N TYR A 330 -24.38 11.36 19.45
CA TYR A 330 -24.46 12.46 18.49
C TYR A 330 -25.78 13.17 18.72
N LYS A 331 -25.69 14.46 19.07
CA LYS A 331 -26.88 15.26 19.36
C LYS A 331 -27.78 15.28 18.14
N THR A 332 -29.04 14.91 18.35
CA THR A 332 -30.05 15.02 17.31
C THR A 332 -30.31 16.50 16.98
N GLU A 333 -30.82 16.79 15.79
CA GLU A 333 -31.18 18.17 15.40
C GLU A 333 -32.19 18.78 16.39
N GLU A 334 -33.04 17.96 17.02
CA GLU A 334 -33.98 18.34 18.08
C GLU A 334 -33.27 18.78 19.37
N GLU A 335 -32.24 18.06 19.81
CA GLU A 335 -31.44 18.43 20.99
C GLU A 335 -30.66 19.74 20.80
N ILE A 336 -30.29 20.06 19.55
CA ILE A 336 -29.67 21.33 19.19
C ILE A 336 -30.70 22.46 19.15
N ALA A 337 -31.93 22.19 18.68
CA ALA A 337 -33.02 23.14 18.66
C ALA A 337 -33.50 23.54 20.07
N GLU A 338 -33.61 22.58 20.99
CA GLU A 338 -33.98 22.85 22.39
C GLU A 338 -32.94 23.71 23.12
N LYS A 339 -31.64 23.47 22.90
CA LYS A 339 -30.59 24.33 23.46
C LYS A 339 -30.64 25.76 22.91
N LYS A 340 -30.91 25.93 21.61
CA LYS A 340 -31.06 27.26 21.01
C LYS A 340 -32.32 27.98 21.50
N ALA A 341 -33.40 27.25 21.80
CA ALA A 341 -34.61 27.81 22.40
C ALA A 341 -34.39 28.24 23.87
N ASN A 342 -33.70 27.42 24.65
CA ASN A 342 -33.42 27.73 26.06
C ASN A 342 -32.45 28.90 26.26
N VAL A 343 -31.51 29.14 25.35
CA VAL A 343 -30.61 30.31 25.41
C VAL A 343 -31.35 31.63 25.09
N LYS A 344 -32.43 31.61 24.30
CA LYS A 344 -33.24 32.82 24.01
C LYS A 344 -34.11 33.26 25.20
N ASN A 345 -34.47 32.35 26.11
CA ASN A 345 -35.29 32.67 27.28
C ASN A 345 -34.53 33.29 28.47
N PHE A 346 -33.19 33.31 28.44
CA PHE A 346 -32.37 33.88 29.52
C PHE A 346 -31.93 35.34 29.31
N LYS A 347 -32.29 36.00 28.19
CA LYS A 347 -32.02 37.44 27.98
C LYS A 347 -33.26 38.30 28.17
N LYS A 348 -33.79 38.34 29.40
CA LYS A 348 -34.51 39.49 29.96
C LYS A 348 -34.04 39.72 31.40
N VAL A 349 -32.81 40.20 31.56
CA VAL A 349 -32.39 40.81 32.82
C VAL A 349 -32.80 42.29 32.76
N SER A 350 -33.76 42.64 33.60
CA SER A 350 -34.27 43.97 33.86
C SER A 350 -33.15 44.90 34.35
N ILE A 351 -32.91 46.00 33.64
CA ILE A 351 -32.04 47.09 34.07
C ILE A 351 -32.81 47.91 35.12
N PRO A 352 -32.26 48.13 36.34
CA PRO A 352 -32.90 49.00 37.33
C PRO A 352 -32.71 50.46 36.92
N GLN A 353 -33.82 51.20 36.84
CA GLN A 353 -33.80 52.66 36.75
C GLN A 353 -33.24 53.23 38.07
N LYS A 354 -32.10 53.93 38.02
CA LYS A 354 -31.68 54.81 39.12
C LYS A 354 -32.37 56.17 38.98
N LYS A 355 -33.12 56.51 40.03
CA LYS A 355 -33.64 57.86 40.30
C LYS A 355 -32.53 58.75 40.88
N SER A 356 -32.78 60.06 40.74
CA SER A 356 -32.08 61.26 41.20
C SER A 356 -30.90 61.71 40.35
#